data_AF-A0A7V2RQ20-F1
#
_entry.id   AF-A0A7V2RQ20-F1
#
_cell.length_a   1.000
_cell.length_b   1.000
_cell.length_c   1.000
_cell.angle_alpha   90.00
_cell.angle_beta   90.00
_cell.angle_gamma   90.00
#
_symmetry.space_group_name_H-M   'P 1'
#
loop_
_entity.id
_entity.type
_entity.pdbx_description
1 polymer ?
#
loop_
_entity_poly.entity_id
_entity_poly.type
_entity_poly.pdbx_seq_one_letter_code
_entity_poly.pdbx_strand_id
1 'polypeptide(L)'
;MKKLILFLMLALALACKTKQVLVNECATTGTVKNFAGLDGCQLLIELQNGDLLNPVKLPPKVALKDKQTISFSYKVLPDVMSICMTEKASIEITCLNILEEGITALNGCVDTKNPFEVDWMDKAIDLHNPNQVIKYKDGAKWAYLFRAFPSSYLYTCEGKLICETKNDHDTCQLNYLSQYGRGKIIWQGEGVWD
;
A
#
# COMPACT_ATOMS: atom_id res chain seq x y z
N MET A 1 -43.87 38.55 47.85
CA MET A 1 -43.66 37.16 47.41
C MET A 1 -43.67 37.09 45.88
N LYS A 2 -42.53 37.32 45.21
CA LYS A 2 -42.40 37.14 43.74
C LYS A 2 -40.98 37.30 43.17
N LYS A 3 -39.98 37.62 44.00
CA LYS A 3 -38.59 37.86 43.56
C LYS A 3 -37.57 36.82 44.05
N LEU A 4 -38.02 35.69 44.60
CA LEU A 4 -37.14 34.65 45.16
C LEU A 4 -37.26 33.28 44.49
N ILE A 5 -37.76 33.23 43.24
CA ILE A 5 -37.87 31.98 42.46
C ILE A 5 -36.97 32.02 41.20
N LEU A 6 -36.30 33.15 40.92
CA LEU A 6 -35.47 33.32 39.72
C LEU A 6 -33.97 33.07 39.95
N PHE A 7 -33.60 32.38 41.04
CA PHE A 7 -32.19 32.08 41.37
C PHE A 7 -31.89 30.57 41.51
N LEU A 8 -32.84 29.69 41.18
CA LEU A 8 -32.69 28.23 41.31
C LEU A 8 -32.57 27.50 39.94
N MET A 9 -32.48 28.23 38.83
CA MET A 9 -32.37 27.63 37.48
C MET A 9 -31.02 27.86 36.79
N LEU A 10 -30.04 28.49 37.45
CA LEU A 10 -28.73 28.82 36.84
C LEU A 10 -27.56 27.98 37.37
N ALA A 11 -27.83 26.93 38.16
CA ALA A 11 -26.79 26.11 38.79
C ALA A 11 -26.66 24.68 38.23
N LEU A 12 -27.31 24.35 37.11
CA LEU A 12 -27.34 22.97 36.58
C LEU A 12 -26.50 22.70 35.31
N ALA A 13 -25.78 23.70 34.76
CA ALA A 13 -25.21 23.57 33.41
C ALA A 13 -23.70 23.27 33.32
N LEU A 14 -22.95 23.12 34.41
CA LEU A 14 -21.47 23.18 34.36
C LEU A 14 -20.70 21.98 34.93
N ALA A 15 -21.29 20.78 34.95
CA ALA A 15 -20.56 19.56 35.33
C ALA A 15 -20.66 18.45 34.28
N CYS A 16 -20.49 18.79 33.00
CA CYS A 16 -20.11 17.79 32.02
C CYS A 16 -18.58 17.63 32.07
N LYS A 17 -18.09 16.64 32.84
CA LYS A 17 -16.71 16.17 32.68
C LYS A 17 -16.65 15.41 31.36
N THR A 18 -16.35 16.11 30.26
CA THR A 18 -15.96 15.47 29.01
C THR A 18 -14.69 14.69 29.31
N LYS A 19 -14.81 13.36 29.47
CA LYS A 19 -13.65 12.48 29.36
C LYS A 19 -13.11 12.72 27.96
N GLN A 20 -11.92 13.30 27.87
CA GLN A 20 -11.16 13.27 26.63
C GLN A 20 -10.94 11.81 26.30
N VAL A 21 -11.72 11.28 25.36
CA VAL A 21 -11.39 10.03 24.69
C VAL A 21 -10.11 10.35 23.95
N LEU A 22 -9.00 9.90 24.50
CA LEU A 22 -7.69 9.96 23.88
C LEU A 22 -7.80 9.03 22.66
N VAL A 23 -8.29 9.56 21.55
CA VAL A 23 -8.24 8.90 20.25
C VAL A 23 -6.75 8.85 19.93
N ASN A 24 -6.12 7.73 20.24
CA ASN A 24 -4.77 7.43 19.77
C ASN A 24 -4.87 7.40 18.25
N GLU A 25 -4.56 8.51 17.60
CA GLU A 25 -4.37 8.52 16.17
C GLU A 25 -3.11 7.70 15.87
N CYS A 26 -3.32 6.53 15.24
CA CYS A 26 -2.26 5.71 14.68
C CYS A 26 -1.61 6.51 13.54
N ALA A 27 -0.57 7.30 13.83
CA ALA A 27 -0.08 8.34 12.91
C ALA A 27 1.02 7.87 11.96
N THR A 28 1.71 6.77 12.27
CA THR A 28 2.79 6.24 11.45
C THR A 28 2.24 5.20 10.49
N THR A 29 2.69 5.21 9.24
CA THR A 29 2.36 4.16 8.26
C THR A 29 3.61 3.37 7.89
N GLY A 30 3.46 2.06 7.74
CA GLY A 30 4.53 1.18 7.27
C GLY A 30 4.00 -0.11 6.67
N THR A 31 4.89 -0.85 6.01
CA THR A 31 4.60 -2.15 5.40
C THR A 31 5.33 -3.24 6.17
N VAL A 32 4.59 -4.26 6.58
CA VAL A 32 5.16 -5.45 7.21
C VAL A 32 5.87 -6.28 6.14
N LYS A 33 7.13 -6.63 6.38
CA LYS A 33 7.95 -7.44 5.49
C LYS A 33 8.51 -8.64 6.24
N ASN A 34 8.49 -9.79 5.58
CA ASN A 34 9.09 -11.01 6.08
C ASN A 34 10.59 -11.07 5.73
N PHE A 35 11.41 -11.10 6.77
CA PHE A 35 12.86 -11.28 6.73
C PHE A 35 13.30 -12.66 7.26
N ALA A 36 12.36 -13.62 7.36
CA ALA A 36 12.70 -15.00 7.70
C ALA A 36 13.74 -15.55 6.71
N GLY A 37 14.79 -16.14 7.24
CA GLY A 37 15.97 -16.59 6.47
C GLY A 37 17.23 -15.79 6.79
N LEU A 38 17.10 -14.61 7.40
CA LEU A 38 18.18 -13.94 8.10
C LEU A 38 18.19 -14.36 9.57
N ASP A 39 19.38 -14.51 10.15
CA ASP A 39 19.53 -15.00 11.52
C ASP A 39 18.82 -14.07 12.51
N GLY A 40 17.94 -14.64 13.34
CA GLY A 40 17.15 -13.88 14.32
C GLY A 40 16.06 -12.95 13.76
N CYS A 41 15.85 -12.88 12.44
CA CYS A 41 14.83 -12.03 11.83
C CYS A 41 13.51 -12.77 11.56
N GLN A 42 12.40 -12.06 11.75
CA GLN A 42 11.05 -12.52 11.39
C GLN A 42 10.32 -11.44 10.59
N LEU A 43 9.28 -10.83 11.14
CA LEU A 43 8.56 -9.74 10.52
C LEU A 43 9.11 -8.40 11.03
N LEU A 44 9.49 -7.52 10.10
CA LEU A 44 9.84 -6.13 10.39
C LEU A 44 8.82 -5.20 9.74
N ILE A 45 8.74 -3.96 10.22
CA ILE A 45 7.91 -2.91 9.63
C ILE A 45 8.85 -1.94 8.91
N GLU A 46 8.71 -1.83 7.61
CA GLU A 46 9.40 -0.85 6.78
C GLU A 46 8.62 0.46 6.73
N LEU A 47 9.28 1.54 7.11
CA LEU A 47 8.76 2.90 7.00
C LEU A 47 9.00 3.48 5.60
N GLN A 48 8.28 4.55 5.25
CA GLN A 48 8.43 5.23 3.95
C GLN A 48 9.85 5.73 3.66
N ASN A 49 10.65 6.00 4.69
CA ASN A 49 12.05 6.42 4.56
C ASN A 49 13.04 5.24 4.46
N GLY A 50 12.55 4.00 4.42
CA GLY A 50 13.36 2.77 4.37
C GLY A 50 13.87 2.28 5.72
N ASP A 51 13.58 2.99 6.83
CA ASP A 51 13.91 2.49 8.16
C ASP A 51 13.10 1.23 8.48
N LEU A 52 13.74 0.25 9.10
CA LEU A 52 13.11 -0.98 9.56
C LEU A 52 12.92 -0.95 11.09
N LEU A 53 11.72 -1.29 11.55
CA LEU A 53 11.39 -1.40 12.97
C LEU A 53 11.05 -2.84 13.34
N ASN A 54 11.54 -3.32 14.48
CA ASN A 54 11.24 -4.65 15.00
C ASN A 54 10.07 -4.57 16.02
N PRO A 55 8.87 -5.08 15.68
CA PRO A 55 7.71 -5.05 16.56
C PRO A 55 7.77 -6.16 17.63
N VAL A 56 8.57 -5.96 18.66
CA VAL A 56 8.78 -6.93 19.75
C VAL A 56 7.52 -7.13 20.60
N LYS A 57 6.69 -6.10 20.73
CA LYS A 57 5.41 -6.17 21.45
C LYS A 57 4.26 -5.68 20.59
N LEU A 58 3.27 -6.54 20.42
CA LEU A 58 2.03 -6.26 19.70
C LEU A 58 0.85 -6.10 20.67
N PRO A 59 -0.21 -5.36 20.27
CA PRO A 59 -1.48 -5.39 20.98
C PRO A 59 -2.06 -6.82 21.07
N PRO A 60 -2.86 -7.13 22.09
CA PRO A 60 -3.43 -8.46 22.25
C PRO A 60 -4.33 -8.83 21.06
N LYS A 61 -4.29 -10.10 20.66
CA LYS A 61 -5.08 -10.67 19.54
C LYS A 61 -4.74 -10.11 18.16
N VAL A 62 -3.59 -9.46 18.02
CA VAL A 62 -3.03 -9.04 16.73
C VAL A 62 -1.96 -10.02 16.29
N ALA A 63 -1.99 -10.42 15.03
CA ALA A 63 -0.87 -11.05 14.35
C ALA A 63 -0.56 -10.23 13.09
N LEU A 64 0.69 -9.82 12.92
CA LEU A 64 1.15 -9.22 11.69
C LEU A 64 1.36 -10.30 10.64
N LYS A 65 1.13 -9.95 9.37
CA LYS A 65 1.37 -10.81 8.22
C LYS A 65 2.28 -10.10 7.23
N ASP A 66 3.03 -10.88 6.47
CA ASP A 66 3.84 -10.34 5.39
C ASP A 66 3.00 -9.52 4.39
N LYS A 67 3.58 -8.46 3.85
CA LYS A 67 3.00 -7.50 2.90
C LYS A 67 1.81 -6.69 3.42
N GLN A 68 1.50 -6.80 4.71
CA GLN A 68 0.41 -6.05 5.32
C GLN A 68 0.80 -4.57 5.47
N THR A 69 -0.03 -3.65 4.98
CA THR A 69 0.15 -2.23 5.29
C THR A 69 -0.57 -1.89 6.58
N ILE A 70 0.08 -1.13 7.45
CA ILE A 70 -0.47 -0.79 8.75
C ILE A 70 -0.31 0.70 9.03
N SER A 71 -1.28 1.24 9.75
CA SER A 71 -1.19 2.53 10.42
C SER A 71 -1.06 2.24 11.91
N PHE A 72 -0.04 2.78 12.56
CA PHE A 72 0.30 2.43 13.93
C PHE A 72 0.95 3.60 14.66
N SER A 73 0.97 3.49 15.99
CA SER A 73 1.81 4.31 16.87
C SER A 73 2.62 3.37 17.75
N TYR A 74 3.80 3.81 18.17
CA TYR A 74 4.73 2.95 18.88
C TYR A 74 5.57 3.70 19.90
N LYS A 75 6.18 2.93 20.82
CA LYS A 75 7.24 3.38 21.72
C LYS A 75 8.50 2.60 21.41
N VAL A 76 9.63 3.29 21.36
CA VAL A 76 10.94 2.65 21.24
C VAL A 76 11.29 1.99 22.58
N LEU A 77 11.87 0.79 22.51
CA LEU A 77 12.35 0.01 23.64
C LEU A 77 13.89 -0.01 23.62
N PRO A 78 14.58 0.94 24.28
CA PRO A 78 16.02 1.09 24.17
C PRO A 78 16.81 -0.07 24.77
N ASP A 79 16.24 -0.76 25.76
CA ASP A 79 16.91 -1.87 26.47
C ASP A 79 16.67 -3.24 25.80
N VAL A 80 16.03 -3.26 24.64
CA VAL A 80 15.74 -4.49 23.89
C VAL A 80 16.66 -4.60 22.69
N MET A 81 17.70 -5.42 22.85
CA MET A 81 18.55 -5.84 21.75
C MET A 81 17.93 -7.02 21.02
N SER A 82 17.88 -6.96 19.70
CA SER A 82 17.43 -8.08 18.87
C SER A 82 18.61 -8.66 18.10
N ILE A 83 18.50 -9.96 17.80
CA ILE A 83 19.53 -10.73 17.08
C ILE A 83 19.53 -10.37 15.59
N CYS A 84 18.39 -9.86 15.08
CA CYS A 84 18.23 -9.53 13.66
C CYS A 84 19.16 -8.41 13.19
N MET A 85 19.48 -7.44 14.06
CA MET A 85 20.43 -6.32 13.84
C MET A 85 20.20 -5.50 12.55
N THR A 86 19.08 -5.70 11.88
CA THR A 86 18.72 -5.06 10.60
C THR A 86 17.77 -3.90 10.86
N GLU A 87 17.00 -4.00 11.93
CA GLU A 87 16.16 -2.95 12.45
C GLU A 87 16.97 -1.78 13.03
N LYS A 88 16.40 -0.59 12.89
CA LYS A 88 16.87 0.63 13.54
C LYS A 88 16.52 0.66 15.02
N ALA A 89 15.39 0.04 15.39
CA ALA A 89 14.90 0.03 16.75
C ALA A 89 13.92 -1.12 17.01
N SER A 90 13.96 -1.64 18.24
CA SER A 90 12.92 -2.48 18.82
C SER A 90 11.78 -1.61 19.35
N ILE A 91 10.54 -1.97 19.06
CA ILE A 91 9.36 -1.15 19.39
C ILE A 91 8.23 -1.96 20.05
N GLU A 92 7.43 -1.25 20.84
CA GLU A 92 6.12 -1.67 21.31
C GLU A 92 5.05 -0.89 20.55
N ILE A 93 4.18 -1.60 19.84
CA ILE A 93 3.04 -0.99 19.13
C ILE A 93 1.94 -0.68 20.15
N THR A 94 1.60 0.61 20.28
CA THR A 94 0.60 1.11 21.23
C THR A 94 -0.78 1.35 20.59
N CYS A 95 -0.81 1.48 19.27
CA CYS A 95 -2.00 1.62 18.44
C CYS A 95 -1.73 0.87 17.14
N LEU A 96 -2.70 0.09 16.65
CA LEU A 96 -2.59 -0.58 15.37
C LEU A 96 -3.93 -0.59 14.65
N ASN A 97 -3.92 -0.05 13.45
CA ASN A 97 -4.98 -0.21 12.46
C ASN A 97 -4.39 -1.00 11.30
N ILE A 98 -5.02 -2.13 11.01
CA ILE A 98 -4.74 -2.88 9.79
C ILE A 98 -5.42 -2.10 8.67
N LEU A 99 -4.61 -1.49 7.82
CA LEU A 99 -5.09 -1.00 6.53
C LEU A 99 -5.10 -2.28 5.68
N GLU A 100 -6.28 -2.84 5.39
CA GLU A 100 -6.47 -4.19 4.85
C GLU A 100 -5.39 -4.71 3.88
N GLU A 101 -5.16 -6.03 3.86
CA GLU A 101 -4.26 -6.74 2.94
C GLU A 101 -4.49 -6.26 1.48
N GLY A 102 -3.51 -5.52 0.95
CA GLY A 102 -3.63 -4.78 -0.30
C GLY A 102 -3.34 -5.59 -1.56
N ILE A 103 -3.94 -6.78 -1.74
CA ILE A 103 -4.48 -7.12 -3.06
C ILE A 103 -5.96 -6.83 -3.02
N THR A 104 -6.30 -5.57 -3.31
CA THR A 104 -7.58 -5.15 -3.89
C THR A 104 -7.36 -3.70 -4.39
N ALA A 105 -7.46 -3.32 -5.67
CA ALA A 105 -8.03 -3.99 -6.83
C ALA A 105 -9.34 -4.73 -6.53
N LEU A 106 -10.17 -4.21 -5.62
CA LEU A 106 -11.60 -4.40 -5.68
C LEU A 106 -12.18 -3.02 -5.92
N ASN A 107 -12.42 -2.75 -7.21
CA ASN A 107 -13.23 -1.66 -7.77
C ASN A 107 -12.54 -0.31 -8.04
N GLY A 108 -11.23 -0.28 -8.25
CA GLY A 108 -10.57 0.96 -8.67
C GLY A 108 -9.31 0.74 -9.50
N CYS A 109 -9.22 1.44 -10.63
CA CYS A 109 -7.96 1.61 -11.33
C CYS A 109 -7.04 2.49 -10.50
N VAL A 110 -5.99 1.94 -9.91
CA VAL A 110 -4.97 2.76 -9.26
C VAL A 110 -4.15 3.47 -10.34
N ASP A 111 -4.01 4.79 -10.22
CA ASP A 111 -3.10 5.58 -11.05
C ASP A 111 -1.65 5.33 -10.63
N THR A 112 -1.16 4.11 -10.86
CA THR A 112 0.22 3.76 -10.51
C THR A 112 1.22 4.40 -11.47
N LYS A 113 2.34 4.86 -10.91
CA LYS A 113 3.53 5.31 -11.64
C LYS A 113 4.65 4.27 -11.62
N ASN A 114 4.53 3.24 -10.80
CA ASN A 114 5.53 2.20 -10.59
C ASN A 114 4.83 0.82 -10.61
N PRO A 115 5.05 -0.02 -11.63
CA PRO A 115 4.35 -1.29 -11.74
C PRO A 115 4.71 -2.29 -10.62
N PHE A 116 5.85 -2.13 -9.94
CA PHE A 116 6.22 -3.01 -8.81
C PHE A 116 5.40 -2.75 -7.54
N GLU A 117 4.63 -1.66 -7.47
CA GLU A 117 3.73 -1.35 -6.36
C GLU A 117 2.32 -1.97 -6.53
N VAL A 118 2.09 -2.67 -7.64
CA VAL A 118 0.81 -3.31 -7.95
C VAL A 118 1.02 -4.80 -8.12
N ASP A 119 0.54 -5.61 -7.18
CA ASP A 119 0.78 -7.06 -7.12
C ASP A 119 0.51 -7.82 -8.42
N TRP A 120 -0.53 -7.46 -9.18
CA TRP A 120 -0.79 -8.14 -10.44
C TRP A 120 0.19 -7.72 -11.53
N MET A 121 0.68 -6.47 -11.50
CA MET A 121 1.67 -5.97 -12.45
C MET A 121 3.04 -6.55 -12.16
N ASP A 122 3.44 -6.62 -10.89
CA ASP A 122 4.68 -7.28 -10.45
C ASP A 122 4.74 -8.72 -10.97
N LYS A 123 3.67 -9.50 -10.74
CA LYS A 123 3.52 -10.85 -11.32
C LYS A 123 3.52 -10.88 -12.84
N ALA A 124 2.97 -9.86 -13.51
CA ALA A 124 2.98 -9.77 -14.97
C ALA A 124 4.35 -9.41 -15.53
N ILE A 125 5.18 -8.65 -14.78
CA ILE A 125 6.58 -8.41 -15.10
C ILE A 125 7.34 -9.72 -15.03
N ASP A 126 7.21 -10.47 -13.94
CA ASP A 126 7.85 -11.78 -13.79
C ASP A 126 7.43 -12.77 -14.88
N LEU A 127 6.14 -12.77 -15.23
CA LEU A 127 5.57 -13.70 -16.20
C LEU A 127 6.04 -13.43 -17.63
N HIS A 128 6.05 -12.17 -18.05
CA HIS A 128 6.26 -11.80 -19.45
C HIS A 128 7.65 -11.25 -19.74
N ASN A 129 8.44 -10.96 -18.71
CA ASN A 129 9.75 -10.34 -18.81
C ASN A 129 9.76 -9.14 -19.79
N PRO A 130 8.86 -8.15 -19.60
CA PRO A 130 8.79 -7.01 -20.51
C PRO A 130 10.06 -6.17 -20.43
N ASN A 131 10.39 -5.47 -21.51
CA ASN A 131 11.41 -4.42 -21.49
C ASN A 131 10.80 -3.04 -21.22
N GLN A 132 9.49 -2.87 -21.39
CA GLN A 132 8.77 -1.64 -21.09
C GLN A 132 7.34 -1.90 -20.60
N VAL A 133 6.86 -1.04 -19.69
CA VAL A 133 5.44 -0.96 -19.34
C VAL A 133 4.92 0.42 -19.72
N ILE A 134 3.94 0.45 -20.62
CA ILE A 134 3.31 1.66 -21.14
C ILE A 134 1.89 1.76 -20.60
N LYS A 135 1.57 2.89 -20.00
CA LYS A 135 0.26 3.24 -19.47
C LYS A 135 -0.54 4.06 -20.47
N TYR A 136 -1.77 3.67 -20.73
CA TYR A 136 -2.74 4.37 -21.57
C TYR A 136 -3.92 4.84 -20.76
N LYS A 137 -4.44 6.02 -21.10
CA LYS A 137 -5.70 6.52 -20.57
C LYS A 137 -6.86 5.89 -21.35
N ASP A 138 -7.80 5.30 -20.61
CA ASP A 138 -9.01 4.65 -21.15
C ASP A 138 -10.25 5.25 -20.47
N GLY A 139 -10.72 6.38 -20.97
CA GLY A 139 -11.77 7.16 -20.31
C GLY A 139 -11.36 7.63 -18.91
N ALA A 140 -12.07 7.15 -17.88
CA ALA A 140 -11.76 7.38 -16.47
C ALA A 140 -10.85 6.30 -15.85
N LYS A 141 -10.51 5.27 -16.64
CA LYS A 141 -9.70 4.11 -16.27
C LYS A 141 -8.34 4.14 -16.98
N TRP A 142 -7.55 3.10 -16.72
CA TRP A 142 -6.22 2.92 -17.31
C TRP A 142 -6.10 1.54 -17.96
N ALA A 143 -5.30 1.46 -19.01
CA ALA A 143 -4.83 0.22 -19.61
C ALA A 143 -3.30 0.20 -19.60
N TYR A 144 -2.71 -0.98 -19.57
CA TYR A 144 -1.27 -1.17 -19.41
C TYR A 144 -0.75 -2.17 -20.44
N LEU A 145 0.16 -1.73 -21.29
CA LEU A 145 0.83 -2.57 -22.27
C LEU A 145 2.21 -2.96 -21.73
N PHE A 146 2.40 -4.25 -21.56
CA PHE A 146 3.66 -4.87 -21.20
C PHE A 146 4.34 -5.24 -22.52
N ARG A 147 5.33 -4.45 -22.94
CA ARG A 147 6.09 -4.72 -24.16
C ARG A 147 7.16 -5.73 -23.84
N ALA A 148 7.07 -6.91 -24.43
CA ALA A 148 8.10 -7.92 -24.40
C ALA A 148 8.45 -8.35 -25.85
N PHE A 149 9.46 -9.20 -25.98
CA PHE A 149 9.81 -9.83 -27.25
C PHE A 149 9.57 -11.34 -27.13
N PRO A 150 8.87 -11.99 -28.07
CA PRO A 150 8.34 -11.45 -29.35
C PRO A 150 6.93 -10.85 -29.26
N SER A 151 6.27 -10.91 -28.09
CA SER A 151 4.87 -10.50 -27.92
C SER A 151 4.74 -9.40 -26.87
N SER A 152 3.72 -8.55 -27.01
CA SER A 152 3.30 -7.60 -26.00
C SER A 152 1.90 -7.93 -25.48
N TYR A 153 1.63 -7.57 -24.22
CA TYR A 153 0.43 -7.99 -23.50
C TYR A 153 -0.31 -6.77 -22.95
N LEU A 154 -1.56 -6.58 -23.38
CA LEU A 154 -2.40 -5.47 -22.97
C LEU A 154 -3.33 -5.90 -21.83
N TYR A 155 -3.27 -5.19 -20.71
CA TYR A 155 -4.07 -5.44 -19.53
C TYR A 155 -4.99 -4.28 -19.18
N THR A 156 -6.16 -4.57 -18.60
CA THR A 156 -6.95 -3.58 -17.87
C THR A 156 -6.24 -3.17 -16.59
N CYS A 157 -6.65 -2.06 -15.98
CA CYS A 157 -6.15 -1.66 -14.65
C CYS A 157 -6.44 -2.66 -13.52
N GLU A 158 -7.39 -3.57 -13.72
CA GLU A 158 -7.79 -4.62 -12.78
C GLU A 158 -6.93 -5.89 -12.94
N GLY A 159 -5.97 -5.89 -13.87
CA GLY A 159 -5.11 -7.04 -14.15
C GLY A 159 -5.75 -8.10 -15.04
N LYS A 160 -6.82 -7.76 -15.78
CA LYS A 160 -7.42 -8.67 -16.78
C LYS A 160 -6.69 -8.49 -18.11
N LEU A 161 -6.18 -9.58 -18.69
CA LEU A 161 -5.61 -9.56 -20.03
C LEU A 161 -6.70 -9.25 -21.06
N ILE A 162 -6.50 -8.21 -21.85
CA ILE A 162 -7.36 -7.83 -22.97
C ILE A 162 -6.92 -8.62 -24.21
N CYS A 163 -5.64 -8.53 -24.56
CA CYS A 163 -5.11 -9.21 -25.73
C CYS A 163 -3.57 -9.30 -25.72
N GLU A 164 -3.06 -10.21 -26.55
CA GLU A 164 -1.65 -10.31 -26.91
C GLU A 164 -1.48 -9.76 -28.33
N THR A 165 -0.41 -9.01 -28.56
CA THR A 165 -0.01 -8.51 -29.88
C THR A 165 1.42 -8.93 -30.22
N LYS A 166 1.67 -9.30 -31.47
CA LYS A 166 3.00 -9.66 -31.98
C LYS A 166 3.55 -8.63 -32.96
N ASN A 167 2.69 -7.78 -33.50
CA ASN A 167 3.05 -6.76 -34.46
C ASN A 167 1.99 -5.66 -34.52
N ASP A 168 2.35 -4.55 -35.15
CA ASP A 168 1.53 -3.34 -35.22
C ASP A 168 0.32 -3.46 -36.17
N HIS A 169 -0.04 -4.67 -36.62
CA HIS A 169 -1.12 -4.92 -37.57
C HIS A 169 -2.12 -5.99 -37.12
N ASP A 170 -1.97 -6.56 -35.93
CA ASP A 170 -2.92 -7.55 -35.46
C ASP A 170 -4.21 -6.94 -34.87
N THR A 171 -5.16 -7.83 -34.59
CA THR A 171 -6.48 -7.45 -34.07
C THR A 171 -6.40 -6.75 -32.72
N CYS A 172 -5.37 -7.02 -31.90
CA CYS A 172 -5.15 -6.35 -30.63
C CYS A 172 -4.76 -4.89 -30.86
N GLN A 173 -3.82 -4.65 -31.78
CA GLN A 173 -3.43 -3.31 -32.16
C GLN A 173 -4.59 -2.52 -32.77
N LEU A 174 -5.31 -3.11 -33.72
CA LEU A 174 -6.38 -2.43 -34.46
C LEU A 174 -7.60 -2.14 -33.59
N ASN A 175 -8.01 -3.06 -32.72
CA ASN A 175 -9.25 -2.91 -31.95
C ASN A 175 -9.06 -2.18 -30.61
N TYR A 176 -7.85 -2.18 -30.05
CA TYR A 176 -7.61 -1.61 -28.71
C TYR A 176 -6.53 -0.52 -28.74
N LEU A 177 -5.30 -0.86 -29.12
CA LEU A 177 -4.18 0.08 -28.97
C LEU A 177 -4.30 1.31 -29.88
N SER A 178 -4.86 1.16 -31.08
CA SER A 178 -5.14 2.28 -32.00
C SER A 178 -6.20 3.26 -31.47
N GLN A 179 -7.07 2.78 -30.57
CA GLN A 179 -8.13 3.58 -29.94
C GLN A 179 -7.59 4.39 -28.75
N TYR A 180 -6.47 3.95 -28.17
CA TYR A 180 -5.83 4.69 -27.09
C TYR A 180 -5.01 5.86 -27.62
N GLY A 181 -5.03 6.96 -26.87
CA GLY A 181 -4.17 8.12 -27.12
C GLY A 181 -2.70 7.83 -26.84
N ARG A 182 -1.88 8.88 -26.77
CA ARG A 182 -0.45 8.75 -26.47
C ARG A 182 -0.23 8.07 -25.12
N GLY A 183 0.39 6.88 -25.15
CA GLY A 183 0.81 6.15 -23.95
C GLY A 183 1.98 6.83 -23.23
N LYS A 184 2.08 6.62 -21.92
CA LYS A 184 3.19 7.07 -21.07
C LYS A 184 3.97 5.85 -20.57
N ILE A 185 5.27 5.82 -20.83
CA ILE A 185 6.16 4.82 -20.23
C ILE A 185 6.20 5.07 -18.72
N ILE A 186 5.83 4.06 -17.93
CA ILE A 186 5.90 4.11 -16.46
C ILE A 186 7.05 3.26 -15.93
N TRP A 187 7.57 2.35 -16.75
CA TRP A 187 8.76 1.58 -16.44
C TRP A 187 9.46 1.14 -17.73
N GLN A 188 10.78 1.08 -17.68
CA GLN A 188 11.63 0.59 -18.74
C GLN A 188 12.80 -0.16 -18.10
N GLY A 189 12.94 -1.43 -18.43
CA GLY A 189 14.08 -2.23 -18.01
C GLY A 189 15.34 -1.83 -18.78
N GLU A 190 16.50 -1.97 -18.15
CA GLU A 190 17.78 -1.93 -18.84
C GLU A 190 17.82 -3.16 -19.77
N GLY A 191 17.68 -2.92 -21.07
CA GLY A 191 17.60 -4.00 -22.04
C GLY A 191 18.81 -4.92 -21.97
N VAL A 192 18.59 -6.23 -21.89
CA VAL A 192 19.59 -7.20 -22.32
C VAL A 192 19.65 -7.08 -23.85
N TRP A 193 20.56 -6.25 -24.33
CA TRP A 193 20.97 -6.21 -25.73
C TRP A 193 21.99 -7.33 -25.90
N ASP A 194 21.52 -8.53 -26.25
CA ASP A 194 22.39 -9.53 -26.89
C ASP A 194 22.53 -9.21 -28.38
#